data_AF-X1FQ47-F1
#
_entry.id   AF-X1FQ47-F1
#
_cell.length_a   1.000
_cell.length_b   1.000
_cell.length_c   1.000
_cell.angle_alpha   90.00
_cell.angle_beta   90.00
_cell.angle_gamma   90.00
#
_symmetry.space_group_name_H-M   'P 1'
#
loop_
_entity.id
_entity.type
_entity.pdbx_description
1 polymer ?
#
loop_
_entity_poly.entity_id
_entity_poly.type
_entity_poly.pdbx_seq_one_letter_code
_entity_poly.pdbx_strand_id
1 'polypeptide(L)' 'MYCRYCGSHNHTIKNCPKTHSGSINRLHMKCAYCGSKEHNIDACPKTFHGNAMRAWHPDKISNNFIKDL' A
#
# COMPACT_ATOMS: atom_id res chain seq x y z
N MET A 1 -2.12 -9.49 -7.50
CA MET A 1 -3.40 -8.93 -6.98
C MET A 1 -3.94 -7.98 -8.05
N TYR A 2 -4.96 -8.33 -8.84
CA TYR A 2 -5.33 -7.58 -10.06
C TYR A 2 -6.50 -6.60 -9.85
N CYS A 3 -6.36 -5.38 -10.37
CA CYS A 3 -7.38 -4.33 -10.35
C CYS A 3 -8.08 -4.23 -11.71
N ARG A 4 -9.31 -4.72 -11.78
CA ARG A 4 -10.15 -4.64 -13.00
C ARG A 4 -10.51 -3.22 -13.43
N TYR A 5 -10.37 -2.22 -12.56
CA TYR A 5 -10.71 -0.83 -12.87
C TYR A 5 -9.56 -0.09 -13.59
N CYS A 6 -8.32 -0.25 -13.11
CA CYS A 6 -7.17 0.49 -13.66
C CYS A 6 -6.11 -0.39 -14.33
N GLY A 7 -6.29 -1.72 -14.36
CA GLY A 7 -5.33 -2.67 -14.93
C GLY A 7 -4.08 -2.93 -14.09
N SER A 8 -3.98 -2.35 -12.89
CA SER A 8 -2.83 -2.57 -12.01
C SER A 8 -2.77 -4.01 -11.48
N HIS A 9 -1.59 -4.61 -11.46
CA HIS A 9 -1.34 -5.95 -10.89
C HIS A 9 -0.94 -5.93 -9.42
N ASN A 10 -1.01 -4.75 -8.80
CA ASN A 10 -0.43 -4.47 -7.49
C ASN A 10 -1.49 -4.16 -6.41
N HIS A 11 -2.78 -4.10 -6.76
CA HIS A 11 -3.88 -3.91 -5.80
C HIS A 11 -5.19 -4.46 -6.38
N THR A 12 -6.21 -4.69 -5.55
CA THR A 12 -7.57 -4.97 -6.02
C THR A 12 -8.36 -3.68 -6.17
N ILE A 13 -9.51 -3.73 -6.85
CA ILE A 13 -10.41 -2.58 -7.00
C ILE A 13 -10.77 -1.88 -5.68
N LYS A 14 -10.77 -2.61 -4.55
CA LYS A 14 -11.08 -2.07 -3.21
C LYS A 14 -10.08 -1.03 -2.72
N ASN A 15 -8.85 -1.05 -3.23
CA ASN A 15 -7.76 -0.14 -2.85
C ASN A 15 -7.27 0.67 -4.06
N CYS A 16 -8.09 0.79 -5.11
CA CYS A 16 -7.70 1.51 -6.31
C CYS A 16 -7.70 3.02 -6.06
N PRO A 17 -6.58 3.74 -6.26
CA PRO A 17 -6.52 5.19 -6.05
C PRO A 17 -7.31 5.97 -7.12
N LYS A 18 -7.75 5.29 -8.18
CA LYS A 18 -8.59 5.90 -9.23
C LYS A 18 -10.08 5.74 -8.95
N THR A 19 -10.48 5.00 -7.91
CA THR A 19 -11.88 4.89 -7.49
C THR A 19 -12.10 5.67 -6.21
N HIS A 20 -13.25 6.34 -6.07
CA HIS A 20 -13.56 7.11 -4.86
C HIS A 20 -13.49 6.23 -3.60
N SER A 21 -14.11 5.05 -3.64
CA SER A 21 -14.08 4.09 -2.52
C SER A 21 -12.68 3.54 -2.23
N GLY A 22 -11.86 3.31 -3.26
CA GLY A 22 -10.50 2.81 -3.09
C GLY A 22 -9.53 3.85 -2.54
N SER A 23 -9.69 5.11 -2.94
CA SER A 23 -8.96 6.24 -2.36
C SER A 23 -9.34 6.46 -0.90
N ILE A 24 -10.64 6.41 -0.56
CA ILE A 24 -11.10 6.48 0.84
C ILE A 24 -10.50 5.32 1.65
N ASN A 25 -10.57 4.08 1.17
CA ASN A 25 -9.97 2.94 1.87
C ASN A 25 -8.46 3.11 2.11
N ARG A 26 -7.74 3.72 1.16
CA ARG A 26 -6.33 4.06 1.33
C ARG A 26 -6.10 5.15 2.38
N LEU A 27 -6.95 6.17 2.45
CA LEU A 27 -6.88 7.20 3.51
C LEU A 27 -7.11 6.64 4.92
N HIS A 28 -7.90 5.57 5.02
CA HIS A 28 -8.13 4.84 6.27
C HIS A 28 -7.11 3.71 6.50
N MET A 29 -6.16 3.51 5.59
CA MET A 29 -5.14 2.48 5.75
C MET A 29 -4.23 2.84 6.93
N LYS A 30 -4.05 1.87 7.84
CA LYS A 30 -3.18 1.99 9.00
C LYS A 30 -2.28 0.77 9.06
N CYS A 31 -0.98 0.98 9.27
CA CYS A 31 -0.05 -0.09 9.58
C CYS A 31 -0.47 -0.76 10.90
N ALA A 32 -0.81 -2.04 10.84
CA ALA A 32 -1.21 -2.82 12.01
C ALA A 32 -0.09 -2.94 13.06
N TYR A 33 1.17 -2.78 12.66
CA TYR A 33 2.34 -2.89 13.55
C TYR A 33 2.69 -1.56 14.22
N CYS A 34 2.93 -0.50 13.44
CA CYS A 34 3.43 0.77 13.96
C CYS A 34 2.38 1.87 14.08
N GLY A 35 1.18 1.66 13.54
CA GLY A 35 0.08 2.61 13.55
C GLY A 35 0.18 3.78 12.56
N SER A 36 1.22 3.84 11.73
CA SER A 36 1.36 4.86 10.68
C SER A 36 0.21 4.76 9.66
N LYS A 37 -0.24 5.90 9.14
CA LYS A 37 -1.20 5.95 8.03
C LYS A 37 -0.52 5.92 6.67
N GLU A 38 0.76 6.22 6.60
CA GLU A 38 1.47 6.36 5.31
C GLU A 38 1.73 5.03 4.63
N HIS A 39 1.71 3.92 5.37
CA HIS A 39 2.03 2.60 4.85
C HIS A 39 1.26 1.48 5.55
N ASN A 40 1.20 0.30 4.92
CA ASN A 40 0.71 -0.92 5.55
C ASN A 40 1.85 -1.75 6.19
N ILE A 41 1.52 -2.87 6.84
CA ILE A 41 2.52 -3.68 7.56
C ILE A 41 3.68 -4.19 6.68
N ASP A 42 3.43 -4.55 5.42
CA ASP A 42 4.50 -5.09 4.56
C ASP A 42 5.50 -4.00 4.15
N ALA A 43 5.13 -2.73 4.25
CA ALA A 43 6.00 -1.58 4.01
C ALA A 43 6.58 -0.99 5.30
N CYS A 44 6.32 -1.63 6.44
CA CYS A 44 6.65 -1.06 7.73
C CYS A 44 8.17 -1.10 8.00
N PRO A 45 8.84 0.06 8.15
CA PRO A 45 10.27 0.10 8.39
C PRO A 45 10.65 -0.42 9.79
N LYS A 46 9.68 -0.53 10.71
CA LYS A 46 9.88 -1.08 12.05
C LYS A 46 9.79 -2.61 12.11
N THR A 47 9.45 -3.26 11.00
CA THR A 47 9.45 -4.72 10.89
C THR A 47 10.65 -5.17 10.07
N PHE A 48 11.23 -6.33 10.40
CA PHE A 48 12.33 -6.89 9.61
C PHE A 48 11.92 -7.09 8.14
N HIS A 49 10.75 -7.71 7.93
CA HIS A 49 10.22 -7.94 6.59
C HIS A 49 10.00 -6.63 5.81
N GLY A 50 9.29 -5.65 6.39
CA GLY A 50 9.00 -4.41 5.69
C GLY A 50 10.22 -3.55 5.45
N ASN A 51 11.20 -3.59 6.35
CA ASN A 51 12.49 -2.93 6.11
C ASN A 51 13.26 -3.60 4.95
N ALA A 52 13.32 -4.94 4.91
CA ALA A 52 13.95 -5.68 3.82
C ALA A 52 13.25 -5.45 2.47
N MET A 53 11.91 -5.45 2.44
CA MET A 53 11.13 -5.18 1.23
C MET A 53 11.39 -3.78 0.67
N ARG A 54 11.51 -2.77 1.53
CA ARG A 54 11.90 -1.41 1.14
C ARG A 54 13.31 -1.33 0.58
N ALA A 55 14.25 -2.08 1.15
CA ALA A 55 15.64 -2.06 0.72
C ALA A 55 15.87 -2.81 -0.60
N TRP A 56 15.23 -3.97 -0.79
CA TRP A 56 15.55 -4.87 -1.90
C TRP A 56 14.51 -4.88 -3.02
N HIS A 57 13.27 -4.50 -2.72
CA HIS A 57 12.15 -4.54 -3.67
C HIS A 57 11.30 -3.25 -3.65
N PRO A 58 11.93 -2.06 -3.82
CA PRO A 58 11.25 -0.77 -3.70
C PRO A 58 10.09 -0.60 -4.70
N ASP A 59 10.20 -1.21 -5.89
CA ASP A 59 9.17 -1.25 -6.93
C ASP A 59 7.93 -2.04 -6.49
N LYS A 60 8.14 -3.20 -5.86
CA LYS A 60 7.08 -4.12 -5.43
C LYS A 60 6.32 -3.57 -4.23
N ILE A 61 7.02 -2.91 -3.30
CA ILE A 61 6.43 -2.37 -2.07
C ILE A 61 5.85 -0.96 -2.25
N SER A 62 6.03 -0.38 -3.43
CA SER A 62 5.70 1.02 -3.70
C SER A 62 4.20 1.35 -3.50
N ASN A 63 3.30 0.37 -3.67
CA ASN A 63 1.85 0.55 -3.47
C ASN A 63 1.36 0.29 -2.06
N ASN A 64 2.26 -0.13 -1.17
CA ASN A 64 2.00 -0.26 0.24
C ASN A 64 2.20 1.08 0.96
N PHE A 65 2.52 2.14 0.22
CA PHE A 65 2.54 3.53 0.64
C PHE A 65 1.32 4.29 0.09
N ILE A 66 0.80 5.25 0.86
CA ILE A 66 -0.08 6.30 0.36
C ILE A 66 0.81 7.27 -0.42
N LYS A 67 0.82 7.16 -1.75
CA LYS A 67 1.64 7.99 -2.64
C LYS A 67 0.94 9.25 -3.14
N ASP A 68 -0.35 9.38 -2.85
CA ASP A 68 -1.26 10.30 -3.53
C ASP A 68 -1.94 11.27 -2.53
N LEU A 69 -1.15 11.93 -1.67
CA LEU A 69 -1.60 13.11 -0.91
C LEU A 69 -1.30 14.38 -1.70
#